data_AF-A0A8U0HS61-F1
#
_entry.id   AF-A0A8U0HS61-F1
#
_cell.length_a   1.000
_cell.length_b   1.000
_cell.length_c   1.000
_cell.angle_alpha   90.00
_cell.angle_beta   90.00
_cell.angle_gamma   90.00
#
_symmetry.space_group_name_H-M   'P 1'
#
loop_
_entity.id
_entity.type
_entity.pdbx_description
1 polymer ?
#
loop_
_entity_poly.entity_id
_entity_poly.type
_entity_poly.pdbx_seq_one_letter_code
_entity_poly.pdbx_strand_id
1 'polypeptide(L)'
;MARDKTARERGERAVDRRSFLGAAGAGIAGAFGASALATGVTDAAEYRTVTVSAGETRTFSVGSGQTFENVLIDMTADGASAKIYANGDGWTVRNVAFKGNHPGGHYLFTPAVSKGGTATVENLYMGDGQTEGSGKGGIWVNGRDHYGTLNFRNVNIQHFIDNGLYGTDPGYSYHGSHGGVVNVYDSYFNSNNIANIRVGSIDGRTCYVENCVVKGGSTRGCGVGCSAPGAKNPRGVWAWWGPVEVKDSDIGSSPARVEQDSRAGDPTIISKNTRWGSDADTSRVPSGVPMTAEEAASGTSSASGGSDGPSTTDPTQSDAEGALLELVAGSNTSSISYEFTAEGSVTKRTGAGDVKSEANDSVTDNGDGTVTVSGVAGNGYGDSYLVDGDVVSMDLDESKWTLRWEGDEVTVSDLVLPNKLVIDGGNRPNRASDYTFEVSGAARKSAALGSVNDHDTISNGTISGRVIGGTDGYRFSGEITAFSLDGPANVRVEDGS
;
A
#
# COMPACT_ATOMS: atom_id res chain seq x y z
N MET A 1 -39.09 -37.48 -44.50
CA MET A 1 -38.04 -38.50 -44.26
C MET A 1 -36.78 -37.77 -43.82
N ALA A 2 -36.48 -37.89 -42.53
CA ALA A 2 -35.37 -37.22 -41.87
C ALA A 2 -34.01 -37.76 -42.33
N ARG A 3 -32.98 -36.90 -42.31
CA ARG A 3 -31.72 -37.26 -41.65
C ARG A 3 -30.89 -36.02 -41.31
N ASP A 4 -30.69 -35.94 -40.01
CA ASP A 4 -29.83 -35.09 -39.20
C ASP A 4 -28.34 -35.23 -39.59
N LYS A 5 -27.63 -34.10 -39.59
CA LYS A 5 -26.19 -34.01 -39.29
C LYS A 5 -25.86 -32.61 -38.77
N THR A 6 -25.74 -32.56 -37.46
CA THR A 6 -25.13 -31.56 -36.60
C THR A 6 -23.70 -31.20 -37.02
N ALA A 7 -23.41 -29.90 -37.13
CA ALA A 7 -22.11 -29.31 -36.82
C ALA A 7 -22.33 -27.84 -36.43
N ARG A 8 -22.18 -27.56 -35.13
CA ARG A 8 -22.38 -26.25 -34.51
C ARG A 8 -20.98 -25.67 -34.26
N GLU A 9 -20.49 -24.83 -35.16
CA GLU A 9 -19.28 -24.05 -34.90
C GLU A 9 -19.64 -22.84 -34.04
N ARG A 10 -19.22 -22.88 -32.78
CA ARG A 10 -19.26 -21.76 -31.83
C ARG A 10 -17.87 -21.13 -31.86
N GLY A 11 -17.71 -20.05 -32.64
CA GLY A 11 -16.52 -19.22 -32.58
C GLY A 11 -16.53 -18.39 -31.29
N GLU A 12 -15.72 -18.78 -30.31
CA GLU A 12 -15.40 -17.93 -29.17
C GLU A 12 -14.39 -16.87 -29.63
N ARG A 13 -14.84 -15.61 -29.60
CA ARG A 13 -13.99 -14.43 -29.81
C ARG A 13 -13.07 -14.28 -28.59
N ALA A 14 -11.79 -14.52 -28.78
CA ALA A 14 -10.75 -13.96 -27.92
C ALA A 14 -10.81 -12.43 -28.04
N VAL A 15 -11.01 -11.75 -26.91
CA VAL A 15 -10.93 -10.29 -26.84
C VAL A 15 -9.50 -9.93 -26.48
N ASP A 16 -8.89 -9.18 -27.40
CA ASP A 16 -7.50 -8.74 -27.40
C ASP A 16 -7.24 -7.60 -26.40
N ARG A 17 -5.97 -7.47 -26.03
CA ARG A 17 -5.36 -6.64 -24.99
C ARG A 17 -5.38 -5.15 -25.32
N ARG A 18 -6.54 -4.51 -25.29
CA ARG A 18 -6.65 -3.04 -25.23
C ARG A 18 -7.88 -2.60 -24.47
N SER A 19 -7.68 -2.09 -23.26
CA SER A 19 -8.58 -1.16 -22.55
C SER A 19 -7.89 -0.78 -21.25
N PHE A 20 -7.36 0.44 -21.16
CA PHE A 20 -7.41 1.33 -19.99
C PHE A 20 -6.69 2.62 -20.39
N LEU A 21 -7.28 3.29 -21.38
CA LEU A 21 -7.11 4.73 -21.58
C LEU A 21 -8.49 5.32 -21.32
N GLY A 22 -8.59 6.17 -20.30
CA GLY A 22 -9.81 6.91 -19.97
C GLY A 22 -10.19 7.82 -21.14
N ALA A 23 -11.36 7.59 -21.70
CA ALA A 23 -11.98 8.48 -22.66
C ALA A 23 -12.97 9.39 -21.92
N ALA A 24 -12.78 10.69 -22.09
CA ALA A 24 -13.70 11.73 -21.69
C ALA A 24 -15.07 11.61 -22.41
N GLY A 25 -16.15 11.88 -21.67
CA GLY A 25 -17.21 12.79 -22.13
C GLY A 25 -18.57 12.21 -22.56
N ALA A 26 -19.61 12.91 -22.07
CA ALA A 26 -21.02 13.03 -22.51
C ALA A 26 -22.05 12.02 -21.95
N GLY A 27 -23.16 12.42 -21.31
CA GLY A 27 -23.64 13.76 -20.94
C GLY A 27 -25.11 13.73 -20.48
N ILE A 28 -25.58 14.78 -19.79
CA ILE A 28 -26.97 15.27 -19.84
C ILE A 28 -26.94 16.81 -19.76
N ALA A 29 -27.60 17.46 -20.73
CA ALA A 29 -27.83 18.89 -20.80
C ALA A 29 -29.18 19.28 -20.16
N GLY A 30 -29.23 20.45 -19.53
CA GLY A 30 -30.47 21.12 -19.08
C GLY A 30 -30.18 22.41 -18.30
N ALA A 31 -30.31 23.56 -18.97
CA ALA A 31 -29.92 24.89 -18.50
C ALA A 31 -30.85 25.50 -17.43
N PHE A 32 -30.27 26.19 -16.42
CA PHE A 32 -30.83 27.39 -15.77
C PHE A 32 -29.72 28.22 -15.09
N GLY A 33 -29.69 29.53 -15.39
CA GLY A 33 -29.52 30.61 -14.41
C GLY A 33 -28.11 30.94 -13.89
N ALA A 34 -27.62 32.12 -14.27
CA ALA A 34 -26.44 32.75 -13.70
C ALA A 34 -26.58 33.09 -12.20
N SER A 35 -25.42 33.12 -11.52
CA SER A 35 -25.13 33.76 -10.23
C SER A 35 -25.39 32.94 -8.95
N ALA A 36 -24.38 32.21 -8.49
CA ALA A 36 -24.17 31.93 -7.06
C ALA A 36 -22.69 31.60 -6.82
N LEU A 37 -22.17 32.13 -5.71
CA LEU A 37 -20.80 32.04 -5.21
C LEU A 37 -20.34 30.58 -5.11
N ALA A 38 -19.22 30.24 -5.76
CA ALA A 38 -18.57 28.95 -5.57
C ALA A 38 -17.83 28.96 -4.22
N THR A 39 -18.47 28.34 -3.24
CA THR A 39 -17.86 27.87 -2.00
C THR A 39 -16.91 26.71 -2.33
N GLY A 40 -15.86 26.57 -1.52
CA GLY A 40 -14.79 25.60 -1.72
C GLY A 40 -15.32 24.19 -2.00
N VAL A 41 -14.94 23.67 -3.16
CA VAL A 41 -15.04 22.26 -3.48
C VAL A 41 -13.69 21.66 -3.13
N THR A 42 -13.61 21.01 -1.98
CA THR A 42 -12.55 20.04 -1.68
C THR A 42 -12.64 18.96 -2.74
N ASP A 43 -11.59 18.75 -3.51
CA ASP A 43 -11.53 17.64 -4.47
C ASP A 43 -11.60 16.34 -3.67
N ALA A 44 -12.75 15.67 -3.69
CA ALA A 44 -12.86 14.35 -3.11
C ALA A 44 -11.96 13.44 -3.95
N ALA A 45 -10.99 12.74 -3.35
CA ALA A 45 -10.13 11.81 -4.08
C ALA A 45 -10.97 10.95 -5.04
N GLU A 46 -10.82 11.17 -6.35
CA GLU A 46 -11.70 10.57 -7.34
C GLU A 46 -11.42 9.06 -7.42
N TYR A 47 -12.21 8.27 -6.72
CA TYR A 47 -12.22 6.82 -6.89
C TYR A 47 -13.29 6.42 -7.90
N ARG A 48 -13.00 5.35 -8.65
CA ARG A 48 -13.96 4.80 -9.60
C ARG A 48 -14.96 3.91 -8.86
N THR A 49 -16.25 4.20 -9.02
CA THR A 49 -17.30 3.28 -8.57
C THR A 49 -17.63 2.25 -9.66
N VAL A 50 -17.64 0.97 -9.29
CA VAL A 50 -18.12 -0.13 -10.14
C VAL A 50 -19.39 -0.71 -9.53
N THR A 51 -20.53 -0.28 -10.06
CA THR A 51 -21.83 -0.85 -9.66
C THR A 51 -22.03 -2.22 -10.30
N VAL A 52 -22.37 -3.21 -9.46
CA VAL A 52 -22.71 -4.57 -9.86
C VAL A 52 -24.23 -4.72 -9.84
N SER A 53 -24.81 -5.19 -10.95
CA SER A 53 -26.26 -5.37 -11.06
C SER A 53 -26.75 -6.53 -10.18
N ALA A 54 -28.04 -6.52 -9.85
CA ALA A 54 -28.66 -7.60 -9.09
C ALA A 54 -28.40 -8.98 -9.74
N GLY A 55 -27.99 -9.95 -8.92
CA GLY A 55 -27.65 -11.31 -9.33
C GLY A 55 -26.36 -11.47 -10.16
N GLU A 56 -25.63 -10.38 -10.46
CA GLU A 56 -24.38 -10.45 -11.22
C GLU A 56 -23.17 -10.66 -10.30
N THR A 57 -22.12 -11.29 -10.84
CA THR A 57 -20.79 -11.32 -10.21
C THR A 57 -19.76 -10.71 -11.13
N ARG A 58 -19.15 -9.58 -10.74
CA ARG A 58 -18.06 -8.95 -11.52
C ARG A 58 -16.71 -9.58 -11.14
N THR A 59 -15.87 -9.87 -12.13
CA THR A 59 -14.53 -10.44 -11.89
C THR A 59 -13.46 -9.48 -12.39
N PHE A 60 -12.43 -9.27 -11.57
CA PHE A 60 -11.24 -8.49 -11.86
C PHE A 60 -10.02 -9.42 -11.83
N SER A 61 -9.02 -9.12 -12.65
CA SER A 61 -7.78 -9.88 -12.72
C SER A 61 -6.60 -8.93 -12.65
N VAL A 62 -5.64 -9.26 -11.80
CA VAL A 62 -4.41 -8.50 -11.57
C VAL A 62 -3.23 -9.45 -11.78
N GLY A 63 -2.45 -9.18 -12.82
CA GLY A 63 -1.25 -9.92 -13.18
C GLY A 63 0.02 -9.30 -12.61
N SER A 64 1.17 -9.92 -12.89
CA SER A 64 2.47 -9.41 -12.43
C SER A 64 2.70 -7.92 -12.77
N GLY A 65 3.22 -7.16 -11.82
CA GLY A 65 3.54 -5.74 -11.94
C GLY A 65 2.32 -4.81 -12.10
N GLN A 66 1.09 -5.33 -12.05
CA GLN A 66 -0.11 -4.53 -12.22
C GLN A 66 -0.61 -3.99 -10.87
N THR A 67 -1.17 -2.78 -10.93
CA THR A 67 -1.88 -2.17 -9.80
C THR A 67 -3.38 -2.13 -10.09
N PHE A 68 -4.19 -2.54 -9.11
CA PHE A 68 -5.64 -2.34 -9.11
C PHE A 68 -6.01 -1.43 -7.95
N GLU A 69 -6.44 -0.21 -8.26
CA GLU A 69 -6.54 0.84 -7.25
C GLU A 69 -7.66 1.86 -7.41
N ASN A 70 -7.99 2.50 -6.28
CA ASN A 70 -8.97 3.56 -6.14
C ASN A 70 -10.33 3.13 -6.69
N VAL A 71 -10.83 1.99 -6.20
CA VAL A 71 -12.07 1.38 -6.68
C VAL A 71 -13.02 1.08 -5.54
N LEU A 72 -14.23 1.63 -5.63
CA LEU A 72 -15.38 1.19 -4.83
C LEU A 72 -16.20 0.21 -5.67
N ILE A 73 -16.19 -1.07 -5.30
CA ILE A 73 -17.03 -2.09 -5.92
C ILE A 73 -18.37 -2.13 -5.16
N ASP A 74 -19.42 -1.58 -5.77
CA ASP A 74 -20.75 -1.49 -5.19
C ASP A 74 -21.57 -2.73 -5.54
N MET A 75 -21.72 -3.61 -4.54
CA MET A 75 -22.50 -4.85 -4.55
C MET A 75 -23.78 -4.73 -3.71
N THR A 76 -24.32 -3.52 -3.54
CA THR A 76 -25.53 -3.31 -2.70
C THR A 76 -26.82 -3.85 -3.32
N ALA A 77 -26.83 -4.14 -4.63
CA ALA A 77 -27.96 -4.76 -5.30
C ALA A 77 -28.15 -6.23 -4.86
N ASP A 78 -29.40 -6.70 -4.85
CA ASP A 78 -29.74 -8.06 -4.39
C ASP A 78 -28.97 -9.15 -5.16
N GLY A 79 -28.27 -10.02 -4.43
CA GLY A 79 -27.45 -11.09 -5.00
C GLY A 79 -26.22 -10.64 -5.80
N ALA A 80 -25.89 -9.34 -5.82
CA ALA A 80 -24.70 -8.84 -6.48
C ALA A 80 -23.41 -9.26 -5.75
N SER A 81 -22.34 -9.52 -6.48
CA SER A 81 -21.05 -9.91 -5.90
C SER A 81 -19.87 -9.53 -6.79
N ALA A 82 -18.65 -9.73 -6.29
CA ALA A 82 -17.45 -9.53 -7.05
C ALA A 82 -16.34 -10.52 -6.68
N LYS A 83 -15.31 -10.58 -7.52
CA LYS A 83 -14.11 -11.39 -7.36
C LYS A 83 -12.89 -10.61 -7.85
N ILE A 84 -11.84 -10.56 -7.05
CA ILE A 84 -10.51 -10.20 -7.50
C ILE A 84 -9.67 -11.47 -7.54
N TYR A 85 -9.03 -11.72 -8.68
CA TYR A 85 -7.97 -12.71 -8.80
C TYR A 85 -6.65 -11.98 -9.03
N ALA A 86 -5.73 -12.07 -8.08
CA ALA A 86 -4.39 -11.50 -8.22
C ALA A 86 -3.36 -12.63 -8.24
N ASN A 87 -2.57 -12.72 -9.31
CA ASN A 87 -1.62 -13.80 -9.51
C ASN A 87 -0.42 -13.31 -10.32
N GLY A 88 0.76 -13.86 -10.05
CA GLY A 88 2.03 -13.31 -10.52
C GLY A 88 2.73 -12.56 -9.40
N ASP A 89 3.69 -11.69 -9.76
CA ASP A 89 4.60 -11.07 -8.79
C ASP A 89 4.64 -9.55 -8.97
N GLY A 90 4.93 -8.81 -7.91
CA GLY A 90 5.02 -7.35 -7.92
C GLY A 90 3.70 -6.63 -8.19
N TRP A 91 2.56 -7.32 -8.07
CA TRP A 91 1.25 -6.70 -8.19
C TRP A 91 0.83 -5.99 -6.91
N THR A 92 -0.04 -4.99 -7.03
CA THR A 92 -0.61 -4.24 -5.92
C THR A 92 -2.12 -4.16 -6.03
N VAL A 93 -2.82 -4.38 -4.92
CA VAL A 93 -4.24 -4.01 -4.77
C VAL A 93 -4.31 -2.97 -3.67
N ARG A 94 -4.58 -1.70 -4.02
CA ARG A 94 -4.60 -0.60 -3.05
C ARG A 94 -5.88 0.21 -3.11
N ASN A 95 -6.35 0.73 -1.99
CA ASN A 95 -7.50 1.64 -1.97
C ASN A 95 -8.73 1.01 -2.65
N VAL A 96 -9.10 -0.19 -2.22
CA VAL A 96 -10.20 -0.96 -2.82
C VAL A 96 -11.23 -1.29 -1.76
N ALA A 97 -12.51 -1.11 -2.11
CA ALA A 97 -13.61 -1.43 -1.22
C ALA A 97 -14.63 -2.36 -1.88
N PHE A 98 -15.14 -3.29 -1.08
CA PHE A 98 -16.33 -4.07 -1.37
C PHE A 98 -17.47 -3.51 -0.52
N LYS A 99 -18.35 -2.72 -1.15
CA LYS A 99 -19.56 -2.17 -0.52
C LYS A 99 -20.73 -3.10 -0.77
N GLY A 100 -21.53 -3.39 0.25
CA GLY A 100 -22.65 -4.33 0.18
C GLY A 100 -22.31 -5.71 0.75
N ASN A 101 -23.35 -6.39 1.23
CA ASN A 101 -23.24 -7.70 1.87
C ASN A 101 -23.05 -8.81 0.83
N HIS A 102 -21.94 -9.55 0.92
CA HIS A 102 -21.61 -10.64 0.01
C HIS A 102 -22.62 -11.79 0.11
N PRO A 103 -23.23 -12.25 -1.01
CA PRO A 103 -24.18 -13.38 -0.98
C PRO A 103 -23.54 -14.72 -0.59
N GLY A 104 -22.22 -14.84 -0.67
CA GLY A 104 -21.49 -16.09 -0.43
C GLY A 104 -21.41 -17.01 -1.64
N GLY A 105 -20.82 -18.20 -1.46
CA GLY A 105 -20.59 -19.20 -2.51
C GLY A 105 -19.19 -19.14 -3.14
N HIS A 106 -18.45 -18.05 -2.93
CA HIS A 106 -17.05 -17.86 -3.35
C HIS A 106 -16.32 -16.89 -2.43
N TYR A 107 -15.00 -16.77 -2.60
CA TYR A 107 -14.18 -15.74 -1.95
C TYR A 107 -14.19 -14.45 -2.77
N LEU A 108 -14.27 -13.29 -2.12
CA LEU A 108 -14.20 -11.99 -2.78
C LEU A 108 -12.81 -11.70 -3.35
N PHE A 109 -11.76 -12.25 -2.73
CA PHE A 109 -10.39 -12.07 -3.19
C PHE A 109 -9.58 -13.36 -3.10
N THR A 110 -8.87 -13.68 -4.18
CA THR A 110 -7.98 -14.83 -4.30
C THR A 110 -6.60 -14.39 -4.81
N PRO A 111 -5.65 -14.08 -3.90
CA PRO A 111 -4.29 -13.70 -4.23
C PRO A 111 -3.31 -14.89 -4.23
N ALA A 112 -2.24 -14.78 -5.00
CA ALA A 112 -1.04 -15.62 -4.92
C ALA A 112 0.17 -14.91 -5.53
N VAL A 113 1.36 -15.38 -5.15
CA VAL A 113 2.66 -14.94 -5.69
C VAL A 113 3.57 -16.14 -5.85
N SER A 114 4.41 -16.10 -6.89
CA SER A 114 5.32 -17.17 -7.25
C SER A 114 6.48 -17.31 -6.26
N LYS A 115 7.37 -18.28 -6.48
CA LYS A 115 8.48 -18.57 -5.56
C LYS A 115 9.48 -17.41 -5.57
N GLY A 116 9.66 -16.78 -4.41
CA GLY A 116 10.51 -15.59 -4.25
C GLY A 116 9.83 -14.28 -4.67
N GLY A 117 8.63 -14.35 -5.24
CA GLY A 117 7.82 -13.18 -5.56
C GLY A 117 7.17 -12.54 -4.35
N THR A 118 6.85 -11.26 -4.48
CA THR A 118 6.18 -10.47 -3.44
C THR A 118 5.01 -9.71 -4.03
N ALA A 119 3.98 -9.44 -3.23
CA ALA A 119 2.89 -8.54 -3.61
C ALA A 119 2.23 -7.92 -2.39
N THR A 120 1.54 -6.80 -2.60
CA THR A 120 0.95 -5.98 -1.54
C THR A 120 -0.55 -5.82 -1.73
N VAL A 121 -1.27 -5.90 -0.62
CA VAL A 121 -2.67 -5.53 -0.47
C VAL A 121 -2.71 -4.46 0.61
N GLU A 122 -3.16 -3.25 0.28
CA GLU A 122 -3.21 -2.14 1.21
C GLU A 122 -4.55 -1.40 1.14
N ASN A 123 -5.01 -0.83 2.25
CA ASN A 123 -6.24 -0.03 2.32
C ASN A 123 -7.45 -0.75 1.69
N LEU A 124 -7.72 -1.96 2.17
CA LEU A 124 -8.79 -2.82 1.67
C LEU A 124 -9.98 -2.85 2.65
N TYR A 125 -11.18 -2.50 2.17
CA TYR A 125 -12.41 -2.64 2.95
C TYR A 125 -13.28 -3.81 2.48
N MET A 126 -13.64 -4.68 3.42
CA MET A 126 -14.59 -5.78 3.31
C MET A 126 -15.42 -5.87 4.62
N GLY A 127 -15.91 -4.74 5.11
CA GLY A 127 -16.58 -4.66 6.42
C GLY A 127 -18.07 -5.02 6.44
N ASP A 128 -18.74 -5.00 5.28
CA ASP A 128 -20.21 -5.20 5.23
C ASP A 128 -20.62 -6.69 5.40
N GLY A 129 -19.64 -7.60 5.30
CA GLY A 129 -19.78 -9.01 5.64
C GLY A 129 -20.46 -9.87 4.58
N GLN A 130 -20.96 -11.02 5.04
CA GLN A 130 -21.52 -12.06 4.18
C GLN A 130 -22.84 -12.62 4.71
N THR A 131 -23.75 -12.98 3.81
CA THR A 131 -25.05 -13.59 4.14
C THR A 131 -24.89 -14.83 5.03
N GLU A 132 -25.64 -14.89 6.13
CA GLU A 132 -25.67 -16.05 7.04
C GLU A 132 -26.13 -17.32 6.32
N GLY A 133 -25.59 -18.48 6.72
CA GLY A 133 -25.96 -19.76 6.12
C GLY A 133 -25.46 -19.97 4.68
N SER A 134 -24.62 -19.07 4.17
CA SER A 134 -23.93 -19.25 2.89
C SER A 134 -22.63 -20.06 3.06
N GLY A 135 -21.75 -20.04 2.04
CA GLY A 135 -20.48 -20.79 2.03
C GLY A 135 -19.28 -19.94 1.61
N LYS A 136 -18.06 -20.38 1.92
CA LYS A 136 -16.78 -19.67 1.71
C LYS A 136 -16.62 -18.41 2.58
N GLY A 137 -15.44 -17.81 2.55
CA GLY A 137 -15.05 -16.66 3.38
C GLY A 137 -14.71 -15.41 2.56
N GLY A 138 -13.99 -14.46 3.17
CA GLY A 138 -13.58 -13.22 2.50
C GLY A 138 -12.44 -13.44 1.51
N ILE A 139 -11.28 -13.81 2.05
CA ILE A 139 -10.05 -14.00 1.29
C ILE A 139 -9.56 -15.44 1.42
N TRP A 140 -9.14 -16.01 0.29
CA TRP A 140 -8.46 -17.30 0.23
C TRP A 140 -7.21 -17.17 -0.61
N VAL A 141 -6.05 -17.32 0.02
CA VAL A 141 -4.77 -17.35 -0.67
C VAL A 141 -4.72 -18.64 -1.48
N ASN A 142 -4.53 -18.51 -2.79
CA ASN A 142 -4.60 -19.66 -3.69
C ASN A 142 -3.43 -20.61 -3.42
N GLY A 143 -3.76 -21.75 -2.80
CA GLY A 143 -2.76 -22.70 -2.36
C GLY A 143 -1.93 -23.29 -3.49
N ARG A 144 -2.45 -23.34 -4.73
CA ARG A 144 -1.74 -23.93 -5.87
C ARG A 144 -0.53 -23.10 -6.30
N ASP A 145 -0.70 -21.79 -6.20
CA ASP A 145 0.16 -20.83 -6.90
C ASP A 145 0.96 -19.95 -5.93
N HIS A 146 0.68 -20.01 -4.62
CA HIS A 146 1.37 -19.19 -3.63
C HIS A 146 2.60 -19.90 -3.02
N TYR A 147 3.76 -19.29 -3.27
CA TYR A 147 5.08 -19.73 -2.78
C TYR A 147 5.89 -18.58 -2.14
N GLY A 148 5.59 -17.34 -2.52
CA GLY A 148 6.34 -16.15 -2.13
C GLY A 148 5.87 -15.51 -0.83
N THR A 149 5.80 -14.18 -0.82
CA THR A 149 5.36 -13.38 0.34
C THR A 149 4.23 -12.43 -0.06
N LEU A 150 3.10 -12.52 0.64
CA LEU A 150 1.99 -11.57 0.56
C LEU A 150 2.00 -10.67 1.78
N ASN A 151 1.88 -9.36 1.57
CA ASN A 151 1.77 -8.38 2.64
C ASN A 151 0.38 -7.73 2.60
N PHE A 152 -0.39 -7.89 3.67
CA PHE A 152 -1.65 -7.20 3.90
C PHE A 152 -1.42 -6.06 4.89
N ARG A 153 -1.79 -4.84 4.54
CA ARG A 153 -1.66 -3.64 5.37
C ARG A 153 -2.98 -2.89 5.40
N ASN A 154 -3.34 -2.31 6.55
CA ASN A 154 -4.51 -1.43 6.65
C ASN A 154 -5.79 -2.07 6.07
N VAL A 155 -6.04 -3.35 6.37
CA VAL A 155 -7.24 -4.03 5.90
C VAL A 155 -8.32 -4.05 6.97
N ASN A 156 -9.57 -3.94 6.53
CA ASN A 156 -10.75 -4.07 7.37
C ASN A 156 -11.64 -5.20 6.87
N ILE A 157 -11.63 -6.34 7.56
CA ILE A 157 -12.31 -7.56 7.13
C ILE A 157 -13.24 -8.06 8.24
N GLN A 158 -14.54 -8.03 7.98
CA GLN A 158 -15.53 -8.31 9.02
C GLN A 158 -16.65 -9.24 8.57
N HIS A 159 -17.25 -9.93 9.55
CA HIS A 159 -18.55 -10.58 9.43
C HIS A 159 -18.68 -11.63 8.30
N PHE A 160 -17.57 -12.26 7.91
CA PHE A 160 -17.60 -13.43 7.03
C PHE A 160 -18.02 -14.69 7.79
N ILE A 161 -18.80 -15.55 7.12
CA ILE A 161 -19.33 -16.80 7.70
C ILE A 161 -18.30 -17.93 7.78
N ASP A 162 -17.14 -17.74 7.14
CA ASP A 162 -15.98 -18.63 7.20
C ASP A 162 -14.76 -17.82 7.71
N ASN A 163 -13.57 -18.01 7.14
CA ASN A 163 -12.38 -17.23 7.45
C ASN A 163 -12.51 -15.81 6.86
N GLY A 164 -12.04 -14.80 7.59
CA GLY A 164 -11.79 -13.46 7.04
C GLY A 164 -10.63 -13.52 6.05
N LEU A 165 -9.46 -13.92 6.56
CA LEU A 165 -8.27 -14.24 5.77
C LEU A 165 -7.86 -15.71 5.95
N TYR A 166 -7.92 -16.48 4.86
CA TYR A 166 -7.43 -17.86 4.80
C TYR A 166 -6.11 -17.92 4.02
N GLY A 167 -4.98 -17.80 4.74
CA GLY A 167 -3.62 -17.84 4.21
C GLY A 167 -2.93 -19.21 4.23
N THR A 168 -3.53 -20.21 4.87
CA THR A 168 -2.96 -21.57 5.01
C THR A 168 -3.58 -22.57 4.04
N ASP A 169 -3.77 -22.21 2.77
CA ASP A 169 -4.13 -23.23 1.76
C ASP A 169 -2.92 -23.95 1.13
N PRO A 170 -1.76 -23.29 0.86
CA PRO A 170 -0.62 -23.94 0.19
C PRO A 170 -0.19 -25.27 0.82
N GLY A 171 0.04 -25.30 2.13
CA GLY A 171 0.34 -26.53 2.89
C GLY A 171 -0.86 -27.43 3.23
N TYR A 172 -2.11 -27.08 2.90
CA TYR A 172 -3.32 -27.88 3.18
C TYR A 172 -3.70 -28.66 1.93
N SER A 173 -3.97 -27.96 0.84
CA SER A 173 -4.41 -28.57 -0.41
C SER A 173 -3.24 -29.22 -1.16
N TYR A 174 -2.00 -28.79 -0.90
CA TYR A 174 -0.78 -29.26 -1.55
C TYR A 174 0.26 -29.71 -0.49
N HIS A 175 -0.18 -30.60 0.41
CA HIS A 175 0.62 -31.10 1.53
C HIS A 175 2.06 -31.49 1.13
N GLY A 176 3.04 -30.84 1.76
CA GLY A 176 4.46 -31.17 1.64
C GLY A 176 5.17 -30.70 0.36
N SER A 177 4.49 -29.97 -0.53
CA SER A 177 5.12 -29.50 -1.78
C SER A 177 5.64 -28.07 -1.72
N HIS A 178 4.95 -27.15 -1.04
CA HIS A 178 5.37 -25.75 -0.90
C HIS A 178 4.57 -24.97 0.14
N GLY A 179 5.16 -23.88 0.63
CA GLY A 179 4.53 -22.90 1.51
C GLY A 179 4.73 -21.49 0.97
N GLY A 180 4.02 -20.53 1.56
CA GLY A 180 4.11 -19.12 1.25
C GLY A 180 3.83 -18.32 2.51
N VAL A 181 4.48 -17.17 2.64
CA VAL A 181 4.33 -16.30 3.81
C VAL A 181 3.19 -15.32 3.55
N VAL A 182 2.31 -15.20 4.54
CA VAL A 182 1.22 -14.23 4.54
C VAL A 182 1.38 -13.37 5.79
N ASN A 183 1.74 -12.12 5.59
CA ASN A 183 1.93 -11.15 6.67
C ASN A 183 0.74 -10.19 6.72
N VAL A 184 0.38 -9.77 7.93
CA VAL A 184 -0.73 -8.86 8.20
C VAL A 184 -0.25 -7.78 9.16
N TYR A 185 -0.36 -6.53 8.73
CA TYR A 185 0.11 -5.36 9.46
C TYR A 185 -1.03 -4.35 9.61
N ASP A 186 -1.07 -3.64 10.73
CA ASP A 186 -1.87 -2.42 10.91
C ASP A 186 -3.34 -2.62 10.50
N SER A 187 -3.96 -3.73 10.90
CA SER A 187 -5.23 -4.18 10.31
C SER A 187 -6.30 -4.48 11.34
N TYR A 188 -7.56 -4.35 10.94
CA TYR A 188 -8.73 -4.58 11.79
C TYR A 188 -9.58 -5.74 11.27
N PHE A 189 -9.91 -6.66 12.17
CA PHE A 189 -10.79 -7.77 11.89
C PHE A 189 -11.90 -7.86 12.93
N ASN A 190 -13.08 -8.30 12.50
CA ASN A 190 -14.19 -8.41 13.41
C ASN A 190 -15.14 -9.57 13.03
N SER A 191 -15.38 -10.45 13.99
CA SER A 191 -16.49 -11.41 13.94
C SER A 191 -16.55 -12.26 12.65
N ASN A 192 -15.40 -12.64 12.12
CA ASN A 192 -15.28 -13.67 11.09
C ASN A 192 -15.36 -15.05 11.75
N ASN A 193 -16.22 -15.92 11.25
CA ASN A 193 -16.72 -17.06 12.01
C ASN A 193 -15.74 -18.22 12.21
N ILE A 194 -14.89 -18.56 11.25
CA ILE A 194 -13.96 -19.71 11.40
C ILE A 194 -12.62 -19.25 11.96
N ALA A 195 -12.10 -18.16 11.43
CA ALA A 195 -11.02 -17.38 12.00
C ALA A 195 -11.03 -15.98 11.37
N ASN A 196 -10.54 -15.00 12.11
CA ASN A 196 -10.26 -13.68 11.57
C ASN A 196 -9.00 -13.73 10.72
N ILE A 197 -7.90 -14.20 11.31
CA ILE A 197 -6.59 -14.30 10.66
C ILE A 197 -6.12 -15.75 10.74
N ARG A 198 -6.12 -16.48 9.62
CA ARG A 198 -5.60 -17.84 9.54
C ARG A 198 -4.35 -17.87 8.67
N VAL A 199 -3.17 -18.00 9.29
CA VAL A 199 -1.86 -17.89 8.64
C VAL A 199 -0.88 -18.95 9.14
N GLY A 200 0.24 -19.06 8.45
CA GLY A 200 1.31 -20.02 8.73
C GLY A 200 1.88 -20.57 7.43
N SER A 201 3.17 -20.93 7.44
CA SER A 201 3.85 -21.50 6.27
C SER A 201 4.45 -22.87 6.57
N ILE A 202 4.17 -23.85 5.72
CA ILE A 202 4.69 -25.21 5.85
C ILE A 202 6.19 -25.33 5.50
N ASP A 203 6.78 -24.31 4.87
CA ASP A 203 8.22 -24.26 4.62
C ASP A 203 9.04 -23.70 5.78
N GLY A 204 8.40 -23.41 6.92
CA GLY A 204 9.05 -22.99 8.16
C GLY A 204 9.36 -21.49 8.26
N ARG A 205 9.10 -20.70 7.21
CA ARG A 205 9.23 -19.23 7.28
C ARG A 205 8.15 -18.63 8.19
N THR A 206 8.53 -17.62 8.96
CA THR A 206 7.62 -16.93 9.89
C THR A 206 6.59 -16.08 9.15
N CYS A 207 5.32 -16.22 9.53
CA CYS A 207 4.28 -15.25 9.18
C CYS A 207 4.12 -14.23 10.31
N TYR A 208 3.91 -12.96 9.96
CA TYR A 208 3.75 -11.88 10.93
C TYR A 208 2.30 -11.41 11.01
N VAL A 209 1.81 -11.19 12.23
CA VAL A 209 0.56 -10.49 12.54
C VAL A 209 0.92 -9.37 13.51
N GLU A 210 1.04 -8.15 13.00
CA GLU A 210 1.62 -7.03 13.75
C GLU A 210 0.68 -5.82 13.75
N ASN A 211 0.57 -5.16 14.91
CA ASN A 211 -0.31 -4.01 15.13
C ASN A 211 -1.76 -4.24 14.65
N CYS A 212 -2.28 -5.44 14.86
CA CYS A 212 -3.62 -5.83 14.43
C CYS A 212 -4.60 -5.77 15.59
N VAL A 213 -5.85 -5.41 15.29
CA VAL A 213 -6.97 -5.54 16.23
C VAL A 213 -7.93 -6.60 15.70
N VAL A 214 -8.24 -7.59 16.53
CA VAL A 214 -9.34 -8.52 16.30
C VAL A 214 -10.40 -8.27 17.35
N LYS A 215 -11.50 -7.59 17.00
CA LYS A 215 -12.55 -7.27 17.99
C LYS A 215 -13.23 -8.51 18.56
N GLY A 216 -13.49 -9.50 17.70
CA GLY A 216 -14.32 -10.65 18.03
C GLY A 216 -15.79 -10.25 18.26
N GLY A 217 -16.62 -11.19 18.70
CA GLY A 217 -18.06 -10.95 18.89
C GLY A 217 -18.94 -12.04 18.31
N SER A 218 -20.21 -11.72 18.10
CA SER A 218 -21.20 -12.66 17.56
C SER A 218 -20.96 -12.89 16.07
N THR A 219 -21.00 -14.15 15.67
CA THR A 219 -20.81 -14.54 14.28
C THR A 219 -22.04 -15.16 13.65
N ARG A 220 -22.07 -15.01 12.33
CA ARG A 220 -23.07 -15.58 11.45
C ARG A 220 -22.73 -17.06 11.24
N GLY A 221 -23.71 -17.93 11.46
CA GLY A 221 -23.52 -19.36 11.30
C GLY A 221 -23.23 -19.73 9.86
N CYS A 222 -22.31 -20.68 9.68
CA CYS A 222 -21.99 -21.23 8.38
C CYS A 222 -23.05 -22.24 7.93
N GLY A 223 -23.41 -22.24 6.64
CA GLY A 223 -24.47 -23.10 6.08
C GLY A 223 -24.09 -24.56 5.84
N VAL A 224 -25.04 -25.33 5.31
CA VAL A 224 -24.77 -26.70 4.82
C VAL A 224 -23.81 -26.62 3.63
N GLY A 225 -22.72 -27.39 3.68
CA GLY A 225 -21.71 -27.44 2.60
C GLY A 225 -20.49 -26.53 2.79
N CYS A 226 -20.39 -25.82 3.92
CA CYS A 226 -19.17 -25.09 4.26
C CYS A 226 -18.19 -25.91 5.12
N SER A 227 -17.04 -25.34 5.47
CA SER A 227 -15.94 -26.04 6.15
C SER A 227 -16.31 -26.57 7.54
N ALA A 228 -17.24 -25.91 8.24
CA ALA A 228 -17.81 -26.37 9.52
C ALA A 228 -19.26 -25.89 9.67
N PRO A 229 -20.25 -26.60 9.10
CA PRO A 229 -21.66 -26.20 9.15
C PRO A 229 -22.16 -26.02 10.58
N GLY A 230 -22.85 -24.90 10.84
CA GLY A 230 -23.39 -24.56 12.16
C GLY A 230 -22.35 -24.13 13.21
N ALA A 231 -21.06 -24.17 12.92
CA ALA A 231 -20.03 -23.70 13.84
C ALA A 231 -20.13 -22.18 14.07
N LYS A 232 -19.88 -21.75 15.31
CA LYS A 232 -19.73 -20.34 15.72
C LYS A 232 -18.43 -20.15 16.47
N ASN A 233 -17.31 -20.08 15.74
CA ASN A 233 -15.97 -20.27 16.29
C ASN A 233 -14.96 -19.18 15.87
N PRO A 234 -15.19 -17.90 16.19
CA PRO A 234 -14.51 -16.77 15.54
C PRO A 234 -13.07 -16.55 16.00
N ARG A 235 -12.18 -17.52 15.80
CA ARG A 235 -10.79 -17.51 16.28
C ARG A 235 -10.11 -16.18 15.96
N GLY A 236 -9.33 -15.67 16.92
CA GLY A 236 -8.57 -14.44 16.71
C GLY A 236 -7.50 -14.64 15.64
N VAL A 237 -6.43 -15.31 16.02
CA VAL A 237 -5.38 -15.80 15.12
C VAL A 237 -5.38 -17.33 15.14
N TRP A 238 -5.37 -17.96 13.98
CA TRP A 238 -5.23 -19.41 13.83
C TRP A 238 -3.93 -19.73 13.07
N ALA A 239 -2.92 -20.17 13.82
CA ALA A 239 -1.65 -20.67 13.30
C ALA A 239 -1.79 -22.16 12.98
N TRP A 240 -1.55 -22.56 11.73
CA TRP A 240 -1.56 -23.98 11.35
C TRP A 240 -0.16 -24.51 11.00
N TRP A 241 0.73 -23.72 10.41
CA TRP A 241 2.07 -24.20 10.02
C TRP A 241 3.18 -23.22 10.37
N GLY A 242 4.33 -23.73 10.81
CA GLY A 242 5.50 -22.94 11.12
C GLY A 242 5.26 -21.86 12.18
N PRO A 243 6.27 -21.02 12.44
CA PRO A 243 6.12 -19.92 13.38
C PRO A 243 5.17 -18.83 12.84
N VAL A 244 4.27 -18.37 13.71
CA VAL A 244 3.47 -17.15 13.52
C VAL A 244 3.81 -16.20 14.65
N GLU A 245 4.43 -15.08 14.32
CA GLU A 245 4.71 -14.03 15.29
C GLU A 245 3.53 -13.06 15.36
N VAL A 246 2.98 -12.89 16.56
CA VAL A 246 1.92 -11.93 16.83
C VAL A 246 2.50 -10.83 17.72
N LYS A 247 2.54 -9.62 17.19
CA LYS A 247 3.26 -8.49 17.80
C LYS A 247 2.37 -7.25 17.91
N ASP A 248 2.49 -6.49 19.00
CA ASP A 248 1.86 -5.17 19.19
C ASP A 248 0.33 -5.17 18.94
N SER A 249 -0.33 -6.30 19.18
CA SER A 249 -1.71 -6.55 18.73
C SER A 249 -2.72 -6.65 19.88
N ASP A 250 -4.00 -6.42 19.56
CA ASP A 250 -5.14 -6.59 20.45
C ASP A 250 -6.08 -7.66 19.89
N ILE A 251 -5.98 -8.87 20.43
CA ILE A 251 -6.76 -10.00 19.95
C ILE A 251 -7.86 -10.33 20.96
N GLY A 252 -9.07 -9.86 20.67
CA GLY A 252 -10.25 -9.90 21.53
C GLY A 252 -10.80 -11.29 21.85
N SER A 253 -12.00 -11.31 22.45
CA SER A 253 -12.84 -12.39 23.06
C SER A 253 -12.81 -13.83 22.50
N SER A 254 -12.05 -14.11 21.44
CA SER A 254 -11.83 -15.43 20.87
C SER A 254 -10.36 -15.83 20.94
N PRO A 255 -10.05 -17.04 21.46
CA PRO A 255 -8.67 -17.44 21.70
C PRO A 255 -7.86 -17.58 20.41
N ALA A 256 -6.55 -17.36 20.53
CA ALA A 256 -5.59 -17.87 19.57
C ALA A 256 -5.73 -19.38 19.45
N ARG A 257 -5.58 -19.93 18.25
CA ARG A 257 -5.51 -21.38 18.04
C ARG A 257 -4.20 -21.74 17.37
N VAL A 258 -3.45 -22.63 18.00
CA VAL A 258 -2.38 -23.39 17.37
C VAL A 258 -2.97 -24.72 16.95
N GLU A 259 -2.91 -25.05 15.66
CA GLU A 259 -3.27 -26.40 15.22
C GLU A 259 -2.19 -27.38 15.68
N GLN A 260 -2.56 -28.52 16.26
CA GLN A 260 -1.63 -29.63 16.48
C GLN A 260 -2.08 -30.79 15.60
N ASP A 261 -1.78 -30.69 14.30
CA ASP A 261 -2.02 -31.78 13.35
C ASP A 261 -0.71 -32.54 13.13
N SER A 262 -0.78 -33.86 13.01
CA SER A 262 0.33 -34.71 12.53
C SER A 262 0.95 -34.29 11.18
N ARG A 263 0.23 -33.46 10.42
CA ARG A 263 0.66 -32.83 9.15
C ARG A 263 1.35 -31.46 9.35
N ALA A 264 1.33 -30.92 10.56
CA ALA A 264 1.76 -29.57 10.84
C ALA A 264 3.28 -29.53 11.09
N GLY A 265 4.01 -28.76 10.31
CA GLY A 265 5.44 -28.50 10.51
C GLY A 265 5.68 -27.57 11.71
N ASP A 266 5.46 -28.07 12.92
CA ASP A 266 5.65 -27.37 14.22
C ASP A 266 5.08 -25.94 14.28
N PRO A 267 3.75 -25.78 14.19
CA PRO A 267 3.14 -24.47 14.32
C PRO A 267 3.31 -23.92 15.73
N THR A 268 3.72 -22.65 15.79
CA THR A 268 3.85 -21.92 17.05
C THR A 268 3.26 -20.53 16.91
N ILE A 269 2.76 -20.00 18.02
CA ILE A 269 2.46 -18.57 18.15
C ILE A 269 3.53 -17.96 19.05
N ILE A 270 4.28 -17.02 18.50
CA ILE A 270 5.28 -16.22 19.23
C ILE A 270 4.61 -14.89 19.55
N SER A 271 4.16 -14.71 20.79
CA SER A 271 3.45 -13.49 21.22
C SER A 271 4.43 -12.47 21.79
N LYS A 272 4.46 -11.25 21.24
CA LYS A 272 5.28 -10.13 21.72
C LYS A 272 4.39 -8.90 21.91
N ASN A 273 4.43 -8.27 23.08
CA ASN A 273 3.66 -7.05 23.39
C ASN A 273 2.20 -7.09 22.87
N THR A 274 1.52 -8.22 23.05
CA THR A 274 0.18 -8.46 22.49
C THR A 274 -0.79 -8.78 23.63
N ARG A 275 -1.95 -8.13 23.62
CA ARG A 275 -3.04 -8.36 24.57
C ARG A 275 -4.05 -9.33 23.98
N TRP A 276 -4.49 -10.30 24.78
CA TRP A 276 -5.34 -11.40 24.33
C TRP A 276 -6.63 -11.49 25.16
N GLY A 277 -7.71 -11.98 24.53
CA GLY A 277 -8.97 -12.25 25.21
C GLY A 277 -9.60 -10.99 25.78
N SER A 278 -9.88 -11.00 27.08
CA SER A 278 -10.47 -9.87 27.81
C SER A 278 -9.53 -8.68 27.97
N ASP A 279 -8.22 -8.91 27.87
CA ASP A 279 -7.21 -7.88 28.11
C ASP A 279 -6.97 -7.02 26.87
N ALA A 280 -7.44 -7.48 25.70
CA ALA A 280 -7.31 -6.77 24.44
C ALA A 280 -8.17 -5.50 24.42
N ASP A 281 -7.56 -4.39 24.01
CA ASP A 281 -8.27 -3.17 23.63
C ASP A 281 -8.88 -3.34 22.25
N THR A 282 -10.07 -3.93 22.24
CA THR A 282 -10.87 -4.15 21.02
C THR A 282 -11.65 -2.90 20.56
N SER A 283 -11.53 -1.79 21.30
CA SER A 283 -12.08 -0.50 20.90
C SER A 283 -11.13 0.27 19.99
N ARG A 284 -9.84 -0.05 20.06
CA ARG A 284 -8.80 0.48 19.17
C ARG A 284 -9.06 0.08 17.73
N VAL A 285 -8.74 0.99 16.82
CA VAL A 285 -8.57 0.72 15.41
C VAL A 285 -7.16 1.16 15.04
N PRO A 286 -6.32 0.30 14.44
CA PRO A 286 -4.99 0.70 14.00
C PRO A 286 -5.05 1.89 13.04
N SER A 287 -4.05 2.78 13.11
CA SER A 287 -3.95 3.94 12.21
C SER A 287 -3.94 3.49 10.75
N GLY A 288 -4.55 4.29 9.87
CA GLY A 288 -4.63 4.01 8.43
C GLY A 288 -5.69 2.96 8.04
N VAL A 289 -6.28 2.22 8.99
CA VAL A 289 -7.32 1.24 8.65
C VAL A 289 -8.60 1.96 8.18
N PRO A 290 -9.10 1.68 6.97
CA PRO A 290 -10.36 2.24 6.50
C PRO A 290 -11.53 1.58 7.24
N MET A 291 -12.40 2.39 7.83
CA MET A 291 -13.58 1.95 8.56
C MET A 291 -14.86 1.99 7.72
N THR A 292 -14.80 2.56 6.52
CA THR A 292 -15.88 2.57 5.53
C THR A 292 -15.37 2.17 4.15
N ALA A 293 -16.31 1.84 3.25
CA ALA A 293 -15.97 1.54 1.87
C ALA A 293 -15.42 2.76 1.13
N GLU A 294 -15.99 3.94 1.40
CA GLU A 294 -15.56 5.20 0.83
C GLU A 294 -14.16 5.57 1.33
N GLU A 295 -13.85 5.34 2.61
CA GLU A 295 -12.50 5.53 3.16
C GLU A 295 -11.47 4.71 2.41
N ALA A 296 -11.70 3.39 2.29
CA ALA A 296 -10.79 2.54 1.54
C ALA A 296 -10.65 2.98 0.08
N ALA A 297 -11.75 3.22 -0.63
CA ALA A 297 -11.68 3.55 -2.05
C ALA A 297 -10.98 4.89 -2.33
N SER A 298 -11.16 5.87 -1.43
CA SER A 298 -10.50 7.19 -1.50
C SER A 298 -9.07 7.19 -0.97
N GLY A 299 -8.62 6.12 -0.31
CA GLY A 299 -7.32 6.07 0.36
C GLY A 299 -7.27 6.85 1.68
N THR A 300 -8.43 7.14 2.29
CA THR A 300 -8.54 7.85 3.57
C THR A 300 -8.84 6.88 4.72
N SER A 301 -8.74 7.34 5.97
CA SER A 301 -9.16 6.56 7.14
C SER A 301 -9.66 7.47 8.27
N SER A 302 -10.74 7.06 8.95
CA SER A 302 -11.30 7.80 10.09
C SER A 302 -10.84 7.25 11.46
N ALA A 303 -10.02 6.20 11.46
CA ALA A 303 -9.57 5.52 12.67
C ALA A 303 -8.75 6.47 13.57
N SER A 304 -9.27 6.76 14.77
CA SER A 304 -8.55 7.49 15.83
C SER A 304 -8.62 6.69 17.14
N GLY A 305 -7.46 6.34 17.73
CA GLY A 305 -7.43 5.53 18.96
C GLY A 305 -6.09 5.44 19.72
N GLY A 306 -5.94 6.31 20.74
CA GLY A 306 -5.35 6.17 22.11
C GLY A 306 -4.14 5.28 22.50
N SER A 307 -3.01 5.95 22.87
CA SER A 307 -1.94 5.77 23.92
C SER A 307 -1.41 4.37 24.34
N ASP A 308 -0.12 4.06 24.57
CA ASP A 308 1.18 4.77 24.59
C ASP A 308 2.35 3.73 24.54
N GLY A 309 3.36 3.94 23.68
CA GLY A 309 4.77 3.55 23.89
C GLY A 309 5.45 2.56 22.93
N PRO A 310 6.75 2.79 22.61
CA PRO A 310 7.24 3.73 21.62
C PRO A 310 7.30 3.05 20.24
N SER A 311 6.50 3.51 19.29
CA SER A 311 6.76 3.22 17.89
C SER A 311 6.34 4.44 17.07
N THR A 312 7.33 4.92 16.33
CA THR A 312 7.37 6.09 15.49
C THR A 312 6.40 5.93 14.33
N THR A 313 5.15 6.33 14.51
CA THR A 313 4.24 6.58 13.39
C THR A 313 3.28 7.66 13.77
N ASP A 314 3.49 8.76 13.09
CA ASP A 314 2.88 10.04 13.23
C ASP A 314 1.52 10.12 12.50
N PRO A 315 0.51 10.88 12.97
CA PRO A 315 -0.75 11.03 12.27
C PRO A 315 -0.61 12.06 11.13
N THR A 316 -0.90 11.65 9.89
CA THR A 316 -1.25 12.58 8.80
C THR A 316 -2.72 12.99 9.03
N GLN A 317 -3.15 14.25 9.09
CA GLN A 317 -2.80 15.46 8.34
C GLN A 317 -2.70 15.21 6.84
N SER A 318 -3.89 15.21 6.22
CA SER A 318 -4.22 15.58 4.84
C SER A 318 -3.09 15.54 3.81
N ASP A 319 -3.27 14.73 2.76
CA ASP A 319 -2.84 14.96 1.37
C ASP A 319 -1.67 15.95 1.21
N ALA A 320 -0.49 15.56 1.69
CA ALA A 320 0.74 16.29 1.41
C ALA A 320 1.65 15.34 0.61
N GLU A 321 1.71 15.58 -0.69
CA GLU A 321 2.73 14.99 -1.56
C GLU A 321 4.11 15.50 -1.12
N GLY A 322 5.14 14.66 -1.27
CA GLY A 322 6.53 15.03 -1.00
C GLY A 322 7.30 14.01 -0.17
N ALA A 323 8.62 14.02 -0.35
CA ALA A 323 9.55 13.18 0.40
C ALA A 323 9.79 13.73 1.82
N LEU A 324 9.92 12.85 2.80
CA LEU A 324 10.13 13.19 4.20
C LEU A 324 11.55 13.68 4.46
N LEU A 325 11.68 14.92 4.93
CA LEU A 325 12.88 15.47 5.53
C LEU A 325 12.66 15.67 7.04
N GLU A 326 13.53 15.08 7.86
CA GLU A 326 13.56 15.28 9.32
C GLU A 326 14.87 15.94 9.73
N LEU A 327 14.80 16.97 10.58
CA LEU A 327 15.94 17.65 11.18
C LEU A 327 15.86 17.49 12.68
N VAL A 328 16.78 16.77 13.31
CA VAL A 328 16.76 16.49 14.75
C VAL A 328 17.95 17.14 15.45
N ALA A 329 17.68 18.02 16.40
CA ALA A 329 18.74 18.69 17.16
C ALA A 329 19.36 17.73 18.20
N GLY A 330 20.66 17.85 18.45
CA GLY A 330 21.35 17.05 19.45
C GLY A 330 20.77 17.21 20.87
N SER A 331 20.84 16.17 21.70
CA SER A 331 20.22 16.15 23.04
C SER A 331 20.77 17.18 24.04
N ASN A 332 21.92 17.81 23.76
CA ASN A 332 22.56 18.81 24.61
C ASN A 332 22.55 20.23 24.00
N THR A 333 21.64 20.51 23.06
CA THR A 333 21.52 21.82 22.40
C THR A 333 20.33 22.59 22.97
N SER A 334 20.47 23.88 23.28
CA SER A 334 19.38 24.63 23.92
C SER A 334 18.33 25.17 22.94
N SER A 335 18.80 25.78 21.86
CA SER A 335 18.02 26.29 20.72
C SER A 335 19.02 26.62 19.61
N ILE A 336 18.87 25.96 18.48
CA ILE A 336 19.70 26.12 17.30
C ILE A 336 18.79 26.23 16.08
N SER A 337 19.20 26.99 15.08
CA SER A 337 18.42 27.22 13.86
C SER A 337 18.89 26.33 12.71
N TYR A 338 18.00 26.19 11.73
CA TYR A 338 18.32 25.75 10.38
C TYR A 338 17.56 26.62 9.38
N GLU A 339 18.08 26.66 8.16
CA GLU A 339 17.37 27.17 6.98
C GLU A 339 17.63 26.23 5.80
N PHE A 340 16.64 25.96 4.95
CA PHE A 340 16.84 25.25 3.69
C PHE A 340 15.92 25.79 2.60
N THR A 341 16.33 25.65 1.35
CA THR A 341 15.49 25.96 0.18
C THR A 341 15.26 24.69 -0.62
N ALA A 342 14.02 24.45 -1.00
CA ALA A 342 13.65 23.39 -1.95
C ALA A 342 13.01 23.98 -3.20
N GLU A 343 13.24 23.34 -4.35
CA GLU A 343 12.37 23.53 -5.52
C GLU A 343 11.00 22.89 -5.25
N GLY A 344 9.94 23.41 -5.88
CA GLY A 344 8.60 22.84 -5.75
C GLY A 344 7.89 23.30 -4.49
N SER A 345 7.38 22.38 -3.67
CA SER A 345 6.59 22.71 -2.48
C SER A 345 7.11 22.02 -1.22
N VAL A 346 6.89 22.67 -0.07
CA VAL A 346 7.24 22.10 1.23
C VAL A 346 6.04 22.23 2.17
N THR A 347 5.68 21.14 2.84
CA THR A 347 4.59 21.10 3.81
C THR A 347 5.13 20.75 5.20
N LYS A 348 4.76 21.52 6.22
CA LYS A 348 5.07 21.21 7.62
C LYS A 348 4.39 19.91 8.04
N ARG A 349 5.11 19.06 8.78
CA ARG A 349 4.50 17.95 9.50
C ARG A 349 4.22 18.35 10.94
N THR A 350 3.02 18.87 11.19
CA THR A 350 2.66 19.33 12.55
C THR A 350 2.15 18.20 13.46
N GLY A 351 2.05 16.98 12.94
CA GLY A 351 1.71 15.76 13.69
C GLY A 351 2.88 15.16 14.48
N ALA A 352 4.13 15.34 14.02
CA ALA A 352 5.34 14.48 14.20
C ALA A 352 5.94 14.24 15.58
N GLY A 353 5.12 14.25 16.64
CA GLY A 353 5.58 13.97 18.00
C GLY A 353 6.75 14.88 18.37
N ASP A 354 7.91 14.28 18.66
CA ASP A 354 9.14 15.00 19.04
C ASP A 354 9.86 15.68 17.85
N VAL A 355 9.47 15.38 16.61
CA VAL A 355 10.04 15.96 15.39
C VAL A 355 9.02 16.75 14.57
N LYS A 356 7.93 17.21 15.20
CA LYS A 356 6.87 17.95 14.51
C LYS A 356 7.33 19.38 14.23
N SER A 357 7.08 19.88 13.02
CA SER A 357 7.21 21.32 12.78
C SER A 357 6.13 22.09 13.55
N GLU A 358 6.57 23.09 14.30
CA GLU A 358 5.75 23.88 15.19
C GLU A 358 5.40 25.26 14.60
N ALA A 359 4.71 26.09 15.38
CA ALA A 359 4.29 27.41 14.96
C ALA A 359 5.47 28.40 14.76
N ASN A 360 6.62 28.14 15.37
CA ASN A 360 7.83 28.94 15.24
C ASN A 360 8.61 28.71 13.94
N ASP A 361 8.29 27.68 13.18
CA ASP A 361 8.93 27.46 11.89
C ASP A 361 8.26 28.30 10.80
N SER A 362 8.98 28.59 9.73
CA SER A 362 8.47 29.31 8.57
C SER A 362 8.60 28.43 7.33
N VAL A 363 7.59 28.49 6.47
CA VAL A 363 7.62 27.94 5.11
C VAL A 363 7.16 29.08 4.21
N THR A 364 8.06 29.59 3.38
CA THR A 364 7.86 30.80 2.58
C THR A 364 8.05 30.46 1.10
N ASP A 365 6.98 30.55 0.31
CA ASP A 365 7.06 30.53 -1.14
C ASP A 365 7.78 31.81 -1.63
N ASN A 366 8.88 31.64 -2.37
CA ASN A 366 9.70 32.74 -2.86
C ASN A 366 9.14 33.36 -4.16
N GLY A 367 8.14 32.72 -4.79
CA GLY A 367 7.52 33.17 -6.04
C GLY A 367 8.34 32.92 -7.30
N ASP A 368 9.47 32.22 -7.19
CA ASP A 368 10.34 31.80 -8.29
C ASP A 368 10.31 30.28 -8.54
N GLY A 369 9.38 29.56 -7.88
CA GLY A 369 9.29 28.11 -7.91
C GLY A 369 10.10 27.41 -6.83
N THR A 370 10.68 28.17 -5.89
CA THR A 370 11.34 27.63 -4.70
C THR A 370 10.62 28.04 -3.41
N VAL A 371 10.80 27.23 -2.36
CA VAL A 371 10.28 27.46 -1.02
C VAL A 371 11.43 27.50 -0.03
N THR A 372 11.52 28.58 0.75
CA THR A 372 12.48 28.72 1.85
C THR A 372 11.82 28.31 3.17
N VAL A 373 12.48 27.43 3.91
CA VAL A 373 12.06 26.96 5.22
C VAL A 373 13.10 27.37 6.25
N SER A 374 12.66 27.91 7.38
CA SER A 374 13.51 28.19 8.54
C SER A 374 12.83 27.74 9.82
N GLY A 375 13.61 27.30 10.80
CA GLY A 375 13.08 26.83 12.07
C GLY A 375 14.13 26.78 13.17
N VAL A 376 13.69 26.40 14.36
CA VAL A 376 14.56 26.26 15.54
C VAL A 376 14.12 25.07 16.39
N ALA A 377 15.08 24.23 16.79
CA ALA A 377 14.84 23.15 17.75
C ALA A 377 16.00 23.00 18.75
N GLY A 378 15.87 22.07 19.69
CA GLY A 378 16.88 21.78 20.71
C GLY A 378 16.56 20.54 21.54
N ASN A 379 17.48 20.12 22.39
CA ASN A 379 17.32 19.08 23.41
C ASN A 379 16.83 17.72 22.88
N GLY A 380 17.20 17.34 21.65
CA GLY A 380 16.74 16.08 21.06
C GLY A 380 15.45 16.19 20.26
N TYR A 381 14.76 17.33 20.31
CA TYR A 381 13.61 17.62 19.47
C TYR A 381 14.05 18.00 18.06
N GLY A 382 13.12 17.94 17.13
CA GLY A 382 13.36 18.28 15.74
C GLY A 382 12.12 18.82 15.06
N ASP A 383 12.28 19.04 13.76
CA ASP A 383 11.24 19.51 12.86
C ASP A 383 11.24 18.62 11.61
N SER A 384 10.08 18.43 11.01
CA SER A 384 9.95 17.57 9.84
C SER A 384 8.98 18.12 8.80
N TYR A 385 9.32 17.87 7.55
CA TYR A 385 8.67 18.45 6.38
C TYR A 385 8.46 17.38 5.32
N LEU A 386 7.42 17.55 4.52
CA LEU A 386 7.22 16.84 3.26
C LEU A 386 7.65 17.77 2.13
N VAL A 387 8.66 17.35 1.38
CA VAL A 387 9.31 18.13 0.32
C VAL A 387 8.94 17.51 -1.02
N ASP A 388 8.04 18.16 -1.77
CA ASP A 388 7.74 17.81 -3.15
C ASP A 388 8.66 18.60 -4.08
N GLY A 389 9.84 18.03 -4.31
CA GLY A 389 10.90 18.60 -5.15
C GLY A 389 12.30 18.30 -4.61
N ASP A 390 13.30 19.02 -5.10
CA ASP A 390 14.71 18.84 -4.71
C ASP A 390 15.13 19.90 -3.69
N VAL A 391 15.82 19.50 -2.61
CA VAL A 391 16.49 20.44 -1.70
C VAL A 391 17.73 21.02 -2.40
N VAL A 392 17.77 22.34 -2.59
CA VAL A 392 18.79 23.06 -3.36
C VAL A 392 19.73 23.92 -2.52
N SER A 393 19.39 24.18 -1.26
CA SER A 393 20.29 24.82 -0.30
C SER A 393 19.96 24.34 1.12
N MET A 394 20.96 24.33 2.00
CA MET A 394 20.77 24.04 3.42
C MET A 394 21.87 24.72 4.25
N ASP A 395 21.45 25.49 5.24
CA ASP A 395 22.31 26.12 6.25
C ASP A 395 21.94 25.58 7.63
N LEU A 396 22.81 24.71 8.15
CA LEU A 396 22.75 24.19 9.51
C LEU A 396 24.13 23.70 9.97
N ASP A 397 24.30 23.57 11.29
CA ASP A 397 25.52 23.01 11.87
C ASP A 397 25.38 21.49 12.03
N GLU A 398 25.95 20.71 11.09
CA GLU A 398 25.88 19.23 11.08
C GLU A 398 26.50 18.58 12.33
N SER A 399 27.30 19.31 13.12
CA SER A 399 27.78 18.79 14.41
C SER A 399 26.72 18.79 15.51
N LYS A 400 25.60 19.49 15.26
CA LYS A 400 24.49 19.69 16.20
C LYS A 400 23.15 19.17 15.69
N TRP A 401 23.07 18.80 14.41
CA TRP A 401 21.86 18.32 13.76
C TRP A 401 22.09 16.93 13.15
N THR A 402 21.10 16.05 13.28
CA THR A 402 20.99 14.82 12.50
C THR A 402 19.90 15.02 11.46
N LEU A 403 20.26 14.86 10.19
CA LEU A 403 19.34 14.92 9.06
C LEU A 403 18.87 13.52 8.67
N ARG A 404 17.59 13.36 8.36
CA ARG A 404 17.06 12.15 7.73
C ARG A 404 16.23 12.48 6.50
N TRP A 405 16.41 11.70 5.45
CA TRP A 405 15.63 11.77 4.21
C TRP A 405 14.99 10.41 3.96
N GLU A 406 13.66 10.35 3.86
CA GLU A 406 12.91 9.09 3.75
C GLU A 406 13.26 8.09 4.88
N GLY A 407 13.67 8.60 6.04
CA GLY A 407 14.09 7.81 7.21
C GLY A 407 15.58 7.42 7.24
N ASP A 408 16.32 7.61 6.15
CA ASP A 408 17.76 7.35 6.11
C ASP A 408 18.56 8.57 6.59
N GLU A 409 19.57 8.37 7.44
CA GLU A 409 20.47 9.43 7.87
C GLU A 409 21.37 9.88 6.72
N VAL A 410 21.44 11.19 6.49
CA VAL A 410 22.12 11.82 5.34
C VAL A 410 22.93 13.03 5.79
N THR A 411 23.92 13.43 4.99
CA THR A 411 24.62 14.72 5.15
C THR A 411 24.00 15.80 4.26
N VAL A 412 24.34 17.07 4.50
CA VAL A 412 23.97 18.19 3.62
C VAL A 412 24.45 17.92 2.20
N SER A 413 25.65 17.37 2.02
CA SER A 413 26.21 17.05 0.70
C SER A 413 25.52 15.90 -0.03
N ASP A 414 24.77 15.05 0.69
CA ASP A 414 23.97 14.00 0.07
C ASP A 414 22.63 14.53 -0.43
N LEU A 415 22.12 15.61 0.18
CA LEU A 415 20.83 16.23 -0.14
C LEU A 415 20.96 17.33 -1.20
N VAL A 416 21.90 18.25 -0.98
CA VAL A 416 22.10 19.43 -1.85
C VAL A 416 23.01 19.05 -3.01
N LEU A 417 22.37 18.57 -4.07
CA LEU A 417 23.04 18.07 -5.27
C LEU A 417 22.95 19.13 -6.40
N PRO A 418 24.04 19.86 -6.69
CA PRO A 418 23.98 21.08 -7.52
C PRO A 418 23.72 20.82 -9.00
N ASN A 419 24.21 19.70 -9.53
CA ASN A 419 24.20 19.43 -10.96
C ASN A 419 22.94 18.65 -11.37
N LYS A 420 22.52 18.84 -12.63
CA LYS A 420 21.36 18.18 -13.24
C LYS A 420 21.81 17.34 -14.43
N LEU A 421 21.24 16.15 -14.58
CA LEU A 421 21.34 15.35 -15.79
C LEU A 421 19.96 14.87 -16.20
N VAL A 422 19.61 15.09 -17.47
CA VAL A 422 18.32 14.71 -18.05
C VAL A 422 18.53 13.83 -19.28
N ILE A 423 17.93 12.65 -19.27
CA ILE A 423 17.85 11.72 -20.41
C ILE A 423 16.46 11.81 -21.02
N ASP A 424 16.33 12.42 -22.20
CA ASP A 424 15.04 12.64 -22.89
C ASP A 424 14.88 11.68 -24.08
N GLY A 425 14.03 10.66 -23.89
CA GLY A 425 13.59 9.74 -24.93
C GLY A 425 12.31 10.18 -25.66
N GLY A 426 11.67 11.28 -25.23
CA GLY A 426 10.34 11.72 -25.66
C GLY A 426 10.23 12.00 -27.16
N ASN A 427 11.32 12.42 -27.80
CA ASN A 427 11.39 12.61 -29.25
C ASN A 427 11.41 11.30 -30.05
N ARG A 428 11.54 10.15 -29.38
CA ARG A 428 11.70 8.81 -29.97
C ARG A 428 10.87 7.76 -29.20
N PRO A 429 9.55 7.93 -29.04
CA PRO A 429 8.74 7.23 -28.04
C PRO A 429 8.60 5.71 -28.21
N ASN A 430 9.02 5.16 -29.36
CA ASN A 430 8.96 3.72 -29.65
C ASN A 430 10.35 3.07 -29.74
N ARG A 431 11.40 3.77 -29.31
CA ARG A 431 12.77 3.26 -29.33
C ARG A 431 13.37 3.41 -27.95
N ALA A 432 13.85 2.30 -27.42
CA ALA A 432 14.57 2.29 -26.16
C ALA A 432 15.92 3.00 -26.29
N SER A 433 16.30 3.71 -25.23
CA SER A 433 17.68 4.10 -24.98
C SER A 433 18.06 3.65 -23.58
N ASP A 434 19.03 2.75 -23.51
CA ASP A 434 19.62 2.31 -22.25
C ASP A 434 20.84 3.20 -21.98
N TYR A 435 21.01 3.67 -20.73
CA TYR A 435 22.11 4.54 -20.35
C TYR A 435 22.78 4.08 -19.07
N THR A 436 24.03 4.48 -18.91
CA THR A 436 24.80 4.32 -17.68
C THR A 436 25.72 5.52 -17.54
N PHE A 437 25.80 6.10 -16.36
CA PHE A 437 26.79 7.13 -16.05
C PHE A 437 27.32 6.97 -14.63
N GLU A 438 28.54 7.45 -14.40
CA GLU A 438 29.18 7.43 -13.09
C GLU A 438 29.50 8.86 -12.68
N VAL A 439 29.34 9.17 -11.39
CA VAL A 439 29.70 10.45 -10.80
C VAL A 439 30.72 10.26 -9.68
N SER A 440 31.60 11.25 -9.50
CA SER A 440 32.57 11.24 -8.40
C SER A 440 31.97 11.57 -7.04
N GLY A 441 30.75 12.12 -7.00
CA GLY A 441 29.98 12.43 -5.80
C GLY A 441 28.75 11.53 -5.61
N ALA A 442 27.69 12.11 -5.06
CA ALA A 442 26.40 11.45 -4.87
C ALA A 442 25.45 11.76 -6.02
N ALA A 443 24.47 10.89 -6.26
CA ALA A 443 23.42 11.10 -7.24
C ALA A 443 22.07 10.64 -6.68
N ARG A 444 21.00 11.31 -7.09
CA ARG A 444 19.61 10.97 -6.77
C ARG A 444 18.73 11.21 -7.99
N LYS A 445 17.62 10.50 -8.04
CA LYS A 445 16.59 10.75 -9.03
C LYS A 445 15.79 11.98 -8.64
N SER A 446 15.43 12.81 -9.62
CA SER A 446 14.66 14.04 -9.41
C SER A 446 13.33 13.94 -10.13
N ALA A 447 12.24 13.89 -9.35
CA ALA A 447 10.88 13.90 -9.87
C ALA A 447 10.55 15.21 -10.61
N ALA A 448 11.22 16.31 -10.25
CA ALA A 448 11.09 17.60 -10.92
C ALA A 448 11.69 17.62 -12.34
N LEU A 449 12.65 16.73 -12.62
CA LEU A 449 13.38 16.69 -13.88
C LEU A 449 12.97 15.53 -14.80
N GLY A 450 12.34 14.49 -14.26
CA GLY A 450 11.91 13.33 -15.02
C GLY A 450 11.16 12.29 -14.17
N SER A 451 10.79 11.19 -14.81
CA SER A 451 10.01 10.13 -14.19
C SER A 451 10.81 9.42 -13.11
N VAL A 452 10.22 9.15 -11.94
CA VAL A 452 10.80 8.28 -10.91
C VAL A 452 10.18 6.89 -11.06
N ASN A 453 11.01 5.87 -11.25
CA ASN A 453 10.60 4.50 -11.52
C ASN A 453 11.77 3.54 -11.27
N ASP A 454 11.46 2.26 -11.01
CA ASP A 454 12.41 1.21 -10.60
C ASP A 454 13.24 0.64 -11.76
N HIS A 455 13.09 1.13 -13.00
CA HIS A 455 13.96 0.75 -14.11
C HIS A 455 15.32 1.43 -14.05
N ASP A 456 15.47 2.39 -13.14
CA ASP A 456 16.71 3.07 -12.90
C ASP A 456 17.32 2.60 -11.59
N THR A 457 18.64 2.39 -11.61
CA THR A 457 19.41 1.94 -10.45
C THR A 457 20.48 2.97 -10.16
N ILE A 458 20.61 3.33 -8.87
CA ILE A 458 21.69 4.15 -8.36
C ILE A 458 22.41 3.31 -7.32
N SER A 459 23.71 3.06 -7.53
CA SER A 459 24.54 2.32 -6.58
C SER A 459 25.98 2.83 -6.63
N ASN A 460 26.48 3.32 -5.50
CA ASN A 460 27.87 3.76 -5.33
C ASN A 460 28.36 4.72 -6.44
N GLY A 461 27.56 5.76 -6.74
CA GLY A 461 27.90 6.75 -7.78
C GLY A 461 27.72 6.24 -9.22
N THR A 462 27.35 4.98 -9.43
CA THR A 462 26.96 4.44 -10.73
C THR A 462 25.45 4.49 -10.89
N ILE A 463 25.00 5.07 -11.99
CA ILE A 463 23.60 5.22 -12.35
C ILE A 463 23.36 4.49 -13.67
N SER A 464 22.36 3.63 -13.73
CA SER A 464 21.93 3.02 -14.99
C SER A 464 20.43 3.05 -15.13
N GLY A 465 19.94 3.17 -16.35
CA GLY A 465 18.52 3.37 -16.59
C GLY A 465 18.11 3.18 -18.04
N ARG A 466 16.81 3.32 -18.30
CA ARG A 466 16.25 3.12 -19.64
C ARG A 466 15.02 3.98 -19.89
N VAL A 467 15.08 4.78 -20.95
CA VAL A 467 13.92 5.50 -21.49
C VAL A 467 13.35 4.81 -22.73
N ILE A 468 12.03 4.72 -22.84
CA ILE A 468 11.30 4.31 -24.05
C ILE A 468 10.21 5.36 -24.30
N GLY A 469 10.61 6.51 -24.85
CA GLY A 469 9.84 7.73 -24.63
C GLY A 469 10.04 8.28 -23.21
N GLY A 470 9.42 9.42 -22.92
CA GLY A 470 9.53 10.07 -21.61
C GLY A 470 10.93 10.62 -21.31
N THR A 471 11.14 10.98 -20.06
CA THR A 471 12.35 11.63 -19.57
C THR A 471 12.73 11.05 -18.22
N ASP A 472 14.00 10.78 -17.99
CA ASP A 472 14.56 10.55 -16.66
C ASP A 472 15.44 11.74 -16.27
N GLY A 473 15.37 12.13 -15.00
CA GLY A 473 16.05 13.29 -14.45
C GLY A 473 16.78 12.96 -13.17
N TYR A 474 18.00 13.48 -13.03
CA TYR A 474 18.89 13.22 -11.91
C TYR A 474 19.49 14.50 -11.40
N ARG A 475 19.69 14.54 -10.08
CA ARG A 475 20.56 15.48 -9.40
C ARG A 475 21.85 14.76 -9.01
N PHE A 476 22.98 15.44 -9.11
CA PHE A 476 24.25 14.88 -8.68
C PHE A 476 25.25 15.93 -8.19
N SER A 477 26.29 15.46 -7.49
CA SER A 477 27.46 16.25 -7.10
C SER A 477 28.74 15.66 -7.70
N GLY A 478 29.80 16.46 -7.74
CA GLY A 478 31.06 16.07 -8.38
C GLY A 478 30.98 16.09 -9.92
N GLU A 479 31.86 15.32 -10.55
CA GLU A 479 32.01 15.23 -12.01
C GLU A 479 31.43 13.93 -12.53
N ILE A 480 30.91 13.93 -13.76
CA ILE A 480 30.58 12.69 -14.48
C ILE A 480 31.90 12.05 -14.94
N THR A 481 32.26 10.90 -14.38
CA THR A 481 33.52 10.20 -14.66
C THR A 481 33.40 9.16 -15.77
N ALA A 482 32.19 8.67 -16.04
CA ALA A 482 31.89 7.79 -17.15
C ALA A 482 30.47 8.03 -17.68
N PHE A 483 30.26 7.88 -18.98
CA PHE A 483 28.93 8.00 -19.60
C PHE A 483 28.81 7.07 -20.82
N SER A 484 27.70 6.34 -20.89
CA SER A 484 27.31 5.48 -22.00
C SER A 484 25.82 5.63 -22.27
N LEU A 485 25.46 5.76 -23.55
CA LEU A 485 24.08 5.80 -24.01
C LEU A 485 23.98 4.94 -25.27
N ASP A 486 23.17 3.89 -25.22
CA ASP A 486 22.79 3.08 -26.37
C ASP A 486 21.33 3.33 -26.73
N GLY A 487 21.13 4.24 -27.68
CA GLY A 487 19.81 4.57 -28.20
C GLY A 487 19.69 6.02 -28.66
N PRO A 488 18.50 6.43 -29.13
CA PRO A 488 18.33 7.74 -29.75
C PRO A 488 17.88 8.86 -28.79
N ALA A 489 17.96 8.67 -27.47
CA ALA A 489 17.64 9.72 -26.49
C ALA A 489 18.61 10.90 -26.57
N ASN A 490 18.14 12.06 -26.13
CA ASN A 490 18.96 13.25 -25.94
C ASN A 490 19.45 13.32 -24.49
N VAL A 491 20.61 13.94 -24.29
CA VAL A 491 21.20 14.15 -22.96
C VAL A 491 21.40 15.63 -22.76
N ARG A 492 20.96 16.15 -21.61
CA ARG A 492 21.24 17.51 -21.16
C ARG A 492 21.88 17.45 -19.78
N VAL A 493 22.99 18.17 -19.62
CA VAL A 493 23.69 18.33 -18.35
C VAL A 493 23.75 19.81 -18.04
N GLU A 494 23.47 20.16 -16.79
CA GLU A 494 23.59 21.51 -16.27
C GLU A 494 24.36 21.46 -14.96
N ASP A 495 25.48 22.16 -14.89
CA ASP A 495 26.25 22.27 -13.66
C ASP A 495 25.59 23.34 -12.77
N GLY A 496 25.43 23.02 -11.48
CA GLY A 496 25.02 24.00 -10.49
C GLY A 496 26.22 24.85 -10.08
N SER A 497 26.05 26.17 -10.14
CA SER A 497 27.06 27.16 -9.73
C SER A 497 27.11 27.34 -8.23
#